data_AF-A0A8T3TAJ6-F1
#
_entry.id   AF-A0A8T3TAJ6-F1
#
_cell.length_a   1.000
_cell.length_b   1.000
_cell.length_c   1.000
_cell.angle_alpha   90.00
_cell.angle_beta   90.00
_cell.angle_gamma   90.00
#
_symmetry.space_group_name_H-M   'P 1'
#
loop_
_entity.id
_entity.type
_entity.pdbx_description
1 polymer ?
#
loop_
_entity_poly.entity_id
_entity_poly.type
_entity_poly.pdbx_seq_one_letter_code
_entity_poly.pdbx_strand_id
1 'polypeptide(L)'
;MAQSTGMVEQLRAMPAGVRIFLAYAFLLLALLGITLPVIVAQAEQAPVTSLGLLWMLLLAYSIFTMTLVLQRKRAAYGLALGLATLTLPLIPLLALAAGVPGAIFAVVLAVVLFRALRGSAARGWFVEP
;
A
#
# COMPACT_ATOMS: atom_id res chain seq x y z
N MET A 1 -26.46 -8.07 20.83
CA MET A 1 -26.00 -6.88 20.07
C MET A 1 -24.75 -6.27 20.71
N ALA A 2 -23.61 -6.99 20.76
CA ALA A 2 -22.39 -6.50 21.44
C ALA A 2 -21.09 -7.11 20.86
N GLN A 3 -20.84 -6.97 19.56
CA GLN A 3 -19.57 -7.39 18.93
C GLN A 3 -18.85 -6.28 18.14
N SER A 4 -19.44 -5.09 17.98
CA SER A 4 -18.84 -4.00 17.20
C SER A 4 -17.82 -3.15 17.98
N THR A 5 -17.78 -3.24 19.31
CA THR A 5 -16.87 -2.43 20.15
C THR A 5 -15.40 -2.82 19.93
N GLY A 6 -15.10 -4.11 19.82
CA GLY A 6 -13.73 -4.61 19.71
C GLY A 6 -13.01 -4.20 18.42
N MET A 7 -13.70 -4.18 17.27
CA MET A 7 -13.06 -3.83 15.98
C MET A 7 -12.68 -2.34 15.91
N VAL A 8 -13.57 -1.46 16.39
CA VAL A 8 -13.31 -0.01 16.42
C VAL A 8 -12.20 0.32 17.41
N GLU A 9 -12.14 -0.40 18.54
CA GLU A 9 -11.11 -0.26 19.56
C GLU A 9 -9.75 -0.75 19.07
N GLN A 10 -9.72 -1.86 18.31
CA GLN A 10 -8.52 -2.36 17.63
C GLN A 10 -8.00 -1.35 16.59
N LEU A 11 -8.89 -0.73 15.80
CA LEU A 11 -8.51 0.32 14.85
C LEU A 11 -8.01 1.60 15.55
N ARG A 12 -8.56 1.93 16.73
CA ARG A 12 -8.10 3.07 17.54
C ARG A 12 -6.75 2.80 18.20
N ALA A 13 -6.49 1.56 18.59
CA ALA A 13 -5.19 1.13 19.13
C ALA A 13 -4.07 1.17 18.08
N MET A 14 -4.42 1.09 16.77
CA MET A 14 -3.42 1.19 15.71
C MET A 14 -2.78 2.60 15.67
N PRO A 15 -1.44 2.69 15.65
CA PRO A 15 -0.74 3.95 15.42
C PRO A 15 -1.22 4.61 14.14
N ALA A 16 -1.33 5.94 14.16
CA ALA A 16 -1.79 6.71 13.00
C ALA A 16 -1.00 6.39 11.74
N GLY A 17 0.31 6.14 11.87
CA GLY A 17 1.15 5.82 10.70
C GLY A 17 0.84 4.48 10.03
N VAL A 18 0.45 3.47 10.82
CA VAL A 18 0.01 2.17 10.29
C VAL A 18 -1.33 2.32 9.57
N ARG A 19 -2.26 3.12 10.12
CA ARG A 19 -3.55 3.42 9.49
C ARG A 19 -3.40 4.14 8.15
N ILE A 20 -2.53 5.15 8.09
CA ILE A 20 -2.23 5.88 6.84
C ILE A 20 -1.65 4.92 5.80
N PHE A 21 -0.71 4.06 6.19
CA PHE A 21 -0.16 3.05 5.30
C PHE A 21 -1.22 2.07 4.78
N LEU A 22 -2.07 1.55 5.66
CA LEU A 22 -3.14 0.62 5.27
C LEU A 22 -4.12 1.29 4.31
N ALA A 23 -4.51 2.53 4.56
CA ALA A 23 -5.37 3.30 3.66
C ALA A 23 -4.73 3.45 2.27
N TYR A 24 -3.44 3.79 2.20
CA TYR A 24 -2.68 3.83 0.96
C TYR A 24 -2.65 2.47 0.25
N ALA A 25 -2.35 1.40 0.99
CA ALA A 25 -2.25 0.07 0.41
C ALA A 25 -3.63 -0.40 -0.10
N PHE A 26 -4.73 -0.05 0.57
CA PHE A 26 -6.09 -0.38 0.10
C PHE A 26 -6.44 0.40 -1.15
N LEU A 27 -6.06 1.67 -1.22
CA LEU A 27 -6.22 2.48 -2.43
C LEU A 27 -5.43 1.88 -3.60
N LEU A 28 -4.19 1.45 -3.34
CA LEU A 28 -3.35 0.78 -4.32
C LEU A 28 -3.98 -0.55 -4.79
N LEU A 29 -4.49 -1.37 -3.88
CA LEU A 29 -5.21 -2.60 -4.24
C LEU A 29 -6.48 -2.34 -5.05
N ALA A 30 -7.26 -1.33 -4.68
CA ALA A 30 -8.46 -0.95 -5.42
C ALA A 30 -8.10 -0.52 -6.85
N LEU A 31 -7.04 0.28 -7.01
CA LEU A 31 -6.55 0.70 -8.32
C LEU A 31 -6.08 -0.49 -9.16
N LEU A 32 -5.28 -1.40 -8.58
CA LEU A 32 -4.86 -2.62 -9.25
C LEU A 32 -6.05 -3.49 -9.64
N GLY A 33 -7.03 -3.65 -8.75
CA GLY A 33 -8.28 -4.37 -8.97
C GLY A 33 -9.08 -3.83 -10.15
N ILE A 34 -9.22 -2.50 -10.24
CA ILE A 34 -9.91 -1.83 -11.37
C ILE A 34 -9.19 -2.11 -12.70
N THR A 35 -7.86 -2.22 -12.69
CA THR A 35 -7.07 -2.50 -13.90
C THR A 35 -6.99 -3.99 -14.28
N LEU A 36 -7.52 -4.91 -13.46
CA LEU A 36 -7.46 -6.35 -13.72
C LEU A 36 -8.05 -6.78 -15.08
N PRO A 37 -9.19 -6.26 -15.55
CA PRO A 37 -9.76 -6.69 -16.83
C PRO A 37 -8.81 -6.49 -18.01
N VAL A 38 -8.02 -5.41 -17.99
CA VAL A 38 -7.02 -5.11 -19.03
C VAL A 38 -5.90 -6.16 -19.02
N ILE A 39 -5.42 -6.52 -17.82
CA ILE A 39 -4.35 -7.51 -17.66
C ILE A 39 -4.82 -8.91 -18.04
N VAL A 40 -6.06 -9.26 -17.67
CA VAL A 40 -6.68 -10.55 -18.04
C VAL A 40 -6.83 -10.65 -19.56
N ALA A 41 -7.30 -9.59 -20.23
CA ALA A 41 -7.41 -9.56 -21.70
C ALA A 41 -6.04 -9.75 -22.40
N GLN A 42 -4.96 -9.21 -21.82
CA GLN A 42 -3.61 -9.45 -22.34
C GLN A 42 -3.13 -10.89 -22.12
N ALA A 43 -3.48 -11.48 -20.97
CA ALA A 43 -3.11 -12.85 -20.63
C ALA A 43 -3.77 -13.90 -21.55
N GLU A 44 -4.95 -13.60 -22.09
CA GLU A 44 -5.60 -14.46 -23.10
C GLU A 44 -4.81 -14.54 -24.41
N GLN A 45 -4.20 -13.42 -24.82
CA GLN A 45 -3.44 -13.34 -26.08
C GLN A 45 -2.02 -13.90 -25.93
N ALA A 46 -1.41 -13.67 -24.77
CA ALA A 46 -0.10 -14.21 -24.43
C ALA A 46 -0.10 -14.60 -22.93
N PRO A 47 0.11 -15.90 -22.61
CA PRO A 47 -0.08 -16.40 -21.25
C PRO A 47 0.90 -15.80 -20.22
N VAL A 48 2.07 -15.31 -20.67
CA VAL A 48 3.03 -14.62 -19.81
C VAL A 48 3.47 -13.34 -20.49
N THR A 49 3.21 -12.20 -19.83
CA THR A 49 3.67 -10.87 -20.26
C THR A 49 4.41 -10.19 -19.12
N SER A 50 5.38 -9.34 -19.44
CA SER A 50 6.12 -8.58 -18.41
C SER A 50 5.19 -7.68 -17.58
N LEU A 51 4.16 -7.11 -18.21
CA LEU A 51 3.16 -6.29 -17.53
C LEU A 51 2.30 -7.13 -16.58
N GLY A 52 1.83 -8.31 -17.02
CA GLY A 52 1.07 -9.24 -16.18
C GLY A 52 1.88 -9.71 -14.97
N LEU A 53 3.15 -10.06 -15.16
CA LEU A 53 4.05 -10.44 -14.07
C LEU A 53 4.23 -9.30 -13.05
N LEU A 54 4.39 -8.06 -13.53
CA LEU A 54 4.47 -6.89 -12.65
C LEU A 54 3.19 -6.73 -11.82
N TRP A 55 2.01 -6.88 -12.43
CA TRP A 55 0.73 -6.80 -11.71
C TRP A 55 0.54 -7.92 -10.70
N MET A 56 0.88 -9.15 -11.06
CA MET A 56 0.86 -10.29 -10.15
C MET A 56 1.77 -10.05 -8.95
N LEU A 57 3.00 -9.58 -9.19
CA LEU A 57 3.94 -9.26 -8.13
C LEU A 57 3.43 -8.13 -7.24
N LEU A 58 2.89 -7.05 -7.82
CA LEU A 58 2.34 -5.92 -7.06
C LEU A 58 1.15 -6.33 -6.21
N LEU A 59 0.22 -7.13 -6.75
CA LEU A 59 -0.92 -7.66 -6.00
C LEU A 59 -0.47 -8.56 -4.85
N ALA A 60 0.39 -9.54 -5.14
CA ALA A 60 0.92 -10.45 -4.13
C ALA A 60 1.66 -9.69 -3.03
N TYR A 61 2.55 -8.78 -3.40
CA TYR A 61 3.32 -7.96 -2.47
C TYR A 61 2.41 -7.07 -1.63
N SER A 62 1.36 -6.48 -2.20
CA SER A 62 0.42 -5.63 -1.47
C SER A 62 -0.43 -6.42 -0.47
N ILE A 63 -1.07 -7.51 -0.91
CA ILE A 63 -1.92 -8.34 -0.04
C ILE A 63 -1.06 -8.96 1.08
N PHE A 64 0.10 -9.51 0.74
CA PHE A 64 1.01 -10.12 1.71
C PHE A 64 1.54 -9.11 2.72
N THR A 65 1.92 -7.91 2.27
CA THR A 65 2.39 -6.86 3.18
C THR A 65 1.27 -6.45 4.13
N MET A 66 0.05 -6.24 3.62
CA MET A 66 -1.09 -5.90 4.47
C MET A 66 -1.39 -6.96 5.51
N THR A 67 -1.40 -8.24 5.13
CA THR A 67 -1.69 -9.31 6.08
C THR A 67 -0.63 -9.34 7.17
N LEU A 68 0.66 -9.21 6.83
CA LEU A 68 1.73 -9.14 7.82
C LEU A 68 1.65 -7.89 8.71
N VAL A 69 1.20 -6.75 8.18
CA VAL A 69 0.98 -5.52 8.96
C VAL A 69 -0.15 -5.70 9.97
N LEU A 70 -1.25 -6.32 9.54
CA LEU A 70 -2.39 -6.64 10.41
C LEU A 70 -2.05 -7.72 11.44
N GLN A 71 -1.20 -8.68 11.07
CA GLN A 71 -0.65 -9.71 11.96
C GLN A 71 0.52 -9.23 12.83
N ARG A 72 0.87 -7.94 12.76
CA ARG A 72 1.93 -7.31 13.57
C ARG A 72 3.30 -8.00 13.45
N LYS A 73 3.63 -8.56 12.28
CA LYS A 73 4.90 -9.25 12.06
C LYS A 73 6.04 -8.26 11.80
N ARG A 74 7.21 -8.53 12.39
CA ARG A 74 8.42 -7.69 12.25
C ARG A 74 8.87 -7.50 10.80
N ALA A 75 8.72 -8.54 9.97
CA ALA A 75 9.04 -8.47 8.54
C ALA A 75 8.18 -7.44 7.78
N ALA A 76 6.98 -7.15 8.28
CA ALA A 76 6.05 -6.25 7.60
C ALA A 76 6.56 -4.80 7.53
N TYR A 77 7.41 -4.38 8.47
CA TYR A 77 7.96 -3.02 8.46
C TYR A 77 8.80 -2.75 7.20
N GLY A 78 9.71 -3.66 6.87
CA GLY A 78 10.57 -3.54 5.69
C GLY A 78 9.75 -3.59 4.40
N LEU A 79 8.74 -4.46 4.36
CA LEU A 79 7.85 -4.58 3.22
C LEU A 79 6.95 -3.36 3.04
N ALA A 80 6.44 -2.78 4.13
CA ALA A 80 5.66 -1.56 4.09
C ALA A 80 6.49 -0.36 3.59
N LEU A 81 7.76 -0.27 4.01
CA LEU A 81 8.68 0.72 3.45
C LEU A 81 8.95 0.48 1.97
N GLY A 82 9.13 -0.78 1.56
CA GLY A 82 9.25 -1.15 0.15
C GLY A 82 8.03 -0.72 -0.66
N LEU A 83 6.82 -1.03 -0.20
CA LEU A 83 5.58 -0.61 -0.86
C LEU A 83 5.45 0.92 -0.93
N ALA A 84 5.92 1.65 0.08
CA ALA A 84 5.93 3.12 0.08
C ALA A 84 6.87 3.69 -0.99
N THR A 85 7.93 2.98 -1.40
CA THR A 85 8.81 3.43 -2.48
C THR A 85 8.13 3.53 -3.83
N LEU A 86 6.98 2.87 -4.05
CA LEU A 86 6.17 3.02 -5.27
C LEU A 86 5.66 4.45 -5.46
N THR A 87 5.67 5.28 -4.42
CA THR A 87 5.39 6.71 -4.56
C THR A 87 6.47 7.48 -5.32
N LEU A 88 7.71 6.98 -5.37
CA LEU A 88 8.81 7.62 -6.10
C LEU A 88 8.60 7.63 -7.62
N PRO A 89 8.34 6.49 -8.30
CA PRO A 89 8.00 6.51 -9.72
C PRO A 89 6.64 7.15 -9.99
N LEU A 90 5.74 7.23 -8.99
CA LEU A 90 4.47 7.92 -9.11
C LEU A 90 4.62 9.44 -9.30
N ILE A 91 5.69 10.05 -8.76
CA ILE A 91 5.95 11.50 -8.89
C ILE A 91 6.10 11.93 -10.35
N PRO A 92 7.07 11.42 -11.14
CA PRO A 92 7.18 11.78 -12.54
C PRO A 92 5.94 11.33 -13.34
N LEU A 93 5.32 10.20 -12.98
CA LEU A 93 4.11 9.73 -13.67
C LEU A 93 2.95 10.73 -13.54
N LEU A 94 2.66 11.21 -12.33
CA LEU A 94 1.60 12.21 -12.12
C LEU A 94 2.02 13.61 -12.57
N ALA A 95 3.31 13.93 -12.56
CA ALA A 95 3.81 15.16 -13.16
C ALA A 95 3.49 15.22 -14.66
N LEU A 96 3.65 14.09 -15.37
CA LEU A 96 3.34 14.01 -16.79
C LEU A 96 1.82 13.93 -17.05
N ALA A 97 1.07 13.20 -16.23
CA ALA A 97 -0.36 12.99 -16.45
C ALA A 97 -1.25 14.18 -16.00
N ALA A 98 -0.86 14.87 -14.93
CA ALA A 98 -1.67 15.91 -14.29
C ALA A 98 -0.89 17.20 -13.97
N GLY A 99 0.34 17.34 -14.50
CA GLY A 99 1.16 18.53 -14.34
C GLY A 99 1.68 18.71 -12.91
N VAL A 100 1.98 19.97 -12.57
CA VAL A 100 2.50 20.38 -11.25
C VAL A 100 1.58 19.93 -10.10
N PRO A 101 0.24 20.05 -10.17
CA PRO A 101 -0.63 19.57 -9.08
C PRO A 101 -0.49 18.07 -8.81
N GLY A 102 -0.37 17.25 -9.86
CA GLY A 102 -0.16 15.81 -9.73
C GLY A 102 1.17 15.47 -9.07
N ALA A 103 2.24 16.16 -9.48
CA ALA A 103 3.56 16.02 -8.88
C ALA A 103 3.55 16.36 -7.38
N ILE A 104 2.93 17.48 -7.01
CA ILE A 104 2.81 17.92 -5.62
C ILE A 104 2.06 16.88 -4.79
N PHE A 105 0.93 16.37 -5.31
CA PHE A 105 0.16 15.33 -4.63
C PHE A 105 1.01 14.08 -4.35
N ALA A 106 1.74 13.57 -5.36
CA ALA A 106 2.59 12.40 -5.20
C ALA A 106 3.73 12.64 -4.20
N VAL A 107 4.35 13.83 -4.21
CA VAL A 107 5.39 14.22 -3.25
C VAL A 107 4.82 14.26 -1.82
N VAL A 108 3.66 14.90 -1.64
CA VAL A 108 2.99 14.96 -0.33
C VAL A 108 2.68 13.55 0.16
N LEU A 109 2.12 12.70 -0.69
CA LEU A 109 1.84 11.30 -0.36
C LEU A 109 3.10 10.53 0.05
N ALA A 110 4.19 10.68 -0.71
CA ALA A 110 5.49 10.07 -0.38
C ALA A 110 5.98 10.53 0.99
N VAL A 111 6.06 11.85 1.21
CA VAL A 111 6.54 12.43 2.47
C VAL A 111 5.68 11.97 3.64
N VAL A 112 4.36 11.98 3.50
CA VAL A 112 3.42 11.53 4.52
C VAL A 112 3.66 10.06 4.86
N LEU A 113 3.75 9.16 3.86
CA LEU A 113 3.97 7.73 4.10
C LEU A 113 5.33 7.45 4.75
N PHE A 114 6.40 8.06 4.26
CA PHE A 114 7.73 7.86 4.82
C PHE A 114 7.83 8.40 6.26
N ARG A 115 7.26 9.57 6.55
CA ARG A 115 7.24 10.11 7.92
C ARG A 115 6.37 9.26 8.83
N ALA A 116 5.20 8.85 8.36
CA ALA A 116 4.24 8.03 9.09
C ALA A 116 4.82 6.67 9.50
N LEU A 117 5.50 5.98 8.57
CA LEU A 117 6.14 4.68 8.85
C LEU A 117 7.44 4.83 9.66
N ARG A 118 8.19 5.92 9.53
CA ARG A 118 9.44 6.12 10.30
C ARG A 118 9.21 6.50 11.77
N GLY A 119 7.99 6.83 12.17
CA GLY A 119 7.65 7.13 13.56
C GLY A 119 7.92 5.96 14.52
N SER A 120 8.37 6.25 15.74
CA SER A 120 8.66 5.24 16.77
C SER A 120 7.44 4.37 17.10
N ALA A 121 6.25 4.98 17.16
CA ALA A 121 4.99 4.27 17.39
C ALA A 121 4.65 3.27 16.27
N ALA A 122 4.90 3.63 15.00
CA ALA A 122 4.67 2.72 13.88
C ALA A 122 5.67 1.57 13.88
N ARG A 123 6.93 1.80 14.27
CA ARG A 123 7.93 0.73 14.43
C ARG A 123 7.57 -0.23 15.56
N GLY A 124 7.08 0.29 16.69
CA GLY A 124 6.68 -0.52 17.85
C GLY A 124 5.56 -1.51 17.52
N TRP A 125 4.61 -1.11 16.66
CA TRP A 125 3.50 -1.95 16.23
C TRP A 125 3.93 -3.29 15.59
N PHE A 126 5.07 -3.31 14.90
CA PHE A 126 5.58 -4.51 14.21
C PHE A 126 6.39 -5.46 15.10
N VAL A 127 6.59 -5.12 16.38
CA VAL A 127 7.40 -5.90 17.32
C VAL A 127 6.53 -6.60 18.37
N GLU A 128 5.27 -6.19 18.50
CA GLU A 128 4.35 -6.75 19.49
C GLU A 128 3.70 -8.05 18.99
N PRO A 129 3.69 -9.12 19.81
CA PRO A 129 3.20 -10.44 19.44
C PRO A 129 1.68 -10.50 19.19
#